data_AF-Q7VXS5-F1
#
_entry.id   AF-Q7VXS5-F1
#
_cell.length_a   1.000
_cell.length_b   1.000
_cell.length_c   1.000
_cell.angle_alpha   90.00
_cell.angle_beta   90.00
_cell.angle_gamma   90.00
#
_symmetry.space_group_name_H-M   'P 1'
#
loop_
_entity.id
_entity.type
_entity.pdbx_description
1 polymer ?
#
loop_
_entity_poly.entity_id
_entity_poly.type
_entity_poly.pdbx_seq_one_letter_code
_entity_poly.pdbx_strand_id
1 'polypeptide(L)' 'RGGGGIRKMHYGRQGTGKRGGIRVIYYWISQDCQIYMLAAYAKSKKINLTPDEIAALRELVKEL' A
#
# COMPACT_ATOMS: atom_id res chain seq x y z
N ARG A 1 4.66 15.31 -2.08
CA ARG A 1 3.26 15.74 -2.30
C ARG A 1 2.89 15.27 -3.72
N GLY A 2 1.90 14.37 -3.90
CA GLY A 2 1.56 13.85 -5.25
C GLY A 2 1.23 12.35 -5.37
N GLY A 3 0.81 11.68 -4.29
CA GLY A 3 0.50 10.25 -4.29
C GLY A 3 -0.86 9.87 -4.89
N GLY A 4 -1.62 10.82 -5.45
CA GLY A 4 -2.91 10.57 -6.10
C GLY A 4 -4.01 9.97 -5.21
N GLY A 5 -3.78 9.79 -3.90
CA GLY A 5 -4.67 9.07 -2.97
C GLY A 5 -4.13 7.69 -2.54
N ILE A 6 -3.05 7.20 -3.16
CA ILE A 6 -2.35 5.98 -2.76
C ILE A 6 -1.51 6.26 -1.50
N ARG A 7 -1.65 5.40 -0.50
CA ARG A 7 -1.00 5.50 0.81
C ARG A 7 -0.36 4.18 1.20
N LYS A 8 0.68 4.26 2.01
CA LYS A 8 1.41 3.11 2.57
C LYS A 8 1.22 3.08 4.08
N MET A 9 0.79 1.94 4.60
CA MET A 9 0.65 1.67 6.03
C MET A 9 1.66 0.60 6.46
N HIS A 10 2.24 0.78 7.65
CA HIS A 10 3.05 -0.23 8.31
C HIS A 10 2.24 -0.88 9.43
N TYR A 11 2.12 -2.20 9.40
CA TYR A 11 1.38 -2.95 10.39
C TYR A 11 2.26 -4.01 11.05
N GLY A 12 2.32 -4.01 12.38
CA GLY A 12 3.00 -5.03 13.16
C GLY A 12 2.05 -6.20 13.44
N ARG A 13 2.44 -7.43 13.10
CA ARG A 13 1.64 -8.61 13.42
C ARG A 13 1.96 -9.08 14.84
N GLN A 14 0.93 -9.31 15.65
CA GLN A 14 1.10 -9.86 17.01
C GLN A 14 1.79 -11.24 16.97
N GLY A 15 2.61 -11.52 17.98
CA GLY A 15 3.37 -12.78 18.08
C GLY A 15 4.55 -12.90 17.11
N THR A 16 4.92 -11.82 16.42
CA THR A 16 6.08 -11.82 15.52
C THR A 16 7.15 -10.83 15.99
N GLY A 17 8.43 -11.21 15.87
CA GLY A 17 9.55 -10.35 16.23
C GLY A 17 9.70 -9.13 15.29
N LYS A 18 10.76 -8.34 15.47
CA LYS A 18 11.01 -7.07 14.73
C LYS A 18 10.86 -7.14 13.19
N ARG A 19 10.95 -8.33 12.60
CA ARG A 19 10.88 -8.59 11.14
C ARG A 19 9.50 -9.04 10.64
N GLY A 20 8.54 -9.38 11.51
CA GLY A 20 7.27 -9.99 11.11
C GLY A 20 6.12 -9.04 10.78
N GLY A 21 6.38 -7.73 10.69
CA GLY A 21 5.40 -6.77 10.21
C GLY A 21 5.08 -6.94 8.72
N ILE A 22 3.97 -6.34 8.28
CA ILE A 22 3.56 -6.23 6.89
C ILE A 22 3.47 -4.77 6.48
N ARG A 23 3.67 -4.51 5.19
CA ARG A 23 3.41 -3.23 4.55
C ARG A 23 2.17 -3.39 3.70
N VAL A 24 1.19 -2.54 3.95
CA VAL A 24 -0.06 -2.50 3.20
C VAL A 24 -0.07 -1.22 2.38
N ILE A 25 -0.51 -1.34 1.13
CA ILE A 25 -0.72 -0.21 0.24
C ILE A 25 -2.21 -0.14 -0.04
N TYR A 26 -2.78 1.03 0.17
CA TYR A 26 -4.19 1.25 0.02
C TYR A 26 -4.47 2.54 -0.74
N TYR A 27 -5.63 2.58 -1.38
CA TYR A 27 -6.19 3.76 -2.02
C TYR A 27 -7.43 4.22 -1.26
N TRP A 28 -7.54 5.52 -1.02
CA TRP A 28 -8.69 6.10 -0.34
C TRP A 28 -9.53 6.91 -1.32
N ILE A 29 -10.76 6.46 -1.57
CA ILE A 29 -11.77 7.17 -2.36
C ILE A 29 -12.57 8.02 -1.39
N SER A 30 -12.35 9.33 -1.42
CA SER A 30 -13.03 10.26 -0.51
C SER A 30 -14.50 10.47 -0.85
N GLN A 31 -14.89 10.28 -2.11
CA GLN A 31 -16.28 10.45 -2.57
C GLN A 31 -17.20 9.38 -1.97
N ASP A 32 -16.77 8.12 -1.97
CA ASP A 32 -17.56 6.98 -1.48
C ASP A 32 -17.17 6.52 -0.07
N CYS A 33 -16.26 7.25 0.60
CA CYS A 33 -15.67 6.87 1.89
C CYS A 33 -15.07 5.44 1.90
N GLN A 34 -14.63 4.94 0.74
CA GLN A 34 -14.18 3.56 0.56
C GLN A 34 -12.65 3.45 0.57
N ILE A 35 -12.14 2.37 1.15
CA ILE A 35 -10.71 2.05 1.16
C ILE A 35 -10.48 0.79 0.35
N TYR A 36 -9.64 0.88 -0.68
CA TYR A 36 -9.22 -0.26 -1.50
C TYR A 36 -7.83 -0.71 -1.07
N MET A 37 -7.69 -1.98 -0.69
CA MET A 37 -6.39 -2.60 -0.44
C MET A 37 -5.77 -3.04 -1.77
N LEU A 38 -4.73 -2.35 -2.21
CA LEU A 38 -4.08 -2.64 -3.49
C LEU A 38 -3.02 -3.73 -3.37
N ALA A 39 -2.26 -3.73 -2.28
CA ALA A 39 -1.19 -4.71 -2.06
C ALA A 39 -0.88 -4.89 -0.58
N ALA A 40 -0.44 -6.09 -0.19
CA ALA A 40 0.13 -6.37 1.11
C ALA A 40 1.36 -7.27 0.96
N TYR A 41 2.47 -6.90 1.60
CA TYR A 41 3.70 -7.68 1.53
C TYR A 41 4.46 -7.66 2.86
N ALA A 42 5.22 -8.73 3.13
CA ALA A 42 6.00 -8.83 4.35
C ALA A 42 7.10 -7.76 4.42
N LYS A 43 7.41 -7.29 5.63
CA LYS A 43 8.44 -6.27 5.89
C LYS A 43 9.81 -6.66 5.31
N SER A 44 10.12 -7.96 5.24
CA SER A 44 11.37 -8.49 4.70
C SER A 44 11.45 -8.52 3.18
N LYS A 45 10.31 -8.45 2.46
CA LYS A 45 10.28 -8.63 1.00
C LYS A 45 10.71 -7.38 0.24
N LYS A 46 10.23 -6.22 0.68
CA LYS A 46 10.52 -4.95 0.00
C LYS A 46 10.47 -3.78 0.98
N ILE A 47 11.34 -2.79 0.80
CA ILE A 47 11.37 -1.58 1.64
C ILE A 47 10.55 -0.46 0.97
N ASN A 48 10.86 -0.19 -0.30
CA ASN A 48 10.21 0.83 -1.10
C ASN A 48 9.67 0.21 -2.39
N LEU A 49 8.61 0.82 -2.91
CA LEU A 49 8.14 0.51 -4.25
C LEU A 49 9.06 1.19 -5.26
N THR A 50 9.29 0.53 -6.38
CA THR A 50 9.96 1.17 -7.52
C THR A 50 9.00 2.17 -8.18
N PRO A 51 9.53 3.16 -8.94
CA PRO A 51 8.69 4.06 -9.72
C PRO A 51 7.71 3.32 -10.64
N ASP A 52 8.14 2.21 -11.25
CA ASP A 52 7.31 1.39 -12.15
C ASP A 52 6.15 0.72 -11.42
N GLU A 53 6.38 0.20 -10.21
CA GLU A 53 5.30 -0.35 -9.38
C GLU A 53 4.29 0.71 -8.96
N ILE A 54 4.77 1.92 -8.66
CA ILE A 54 3.89 3.05 -8.34
C ILE A 54 3.07 3.45 -9.58
N ALA A 55 3.67 3.42 -10.77
CA ALA A 55 2.97 3.68 -12.02
C ALA A 55 1.88 2.62 -12.28
N ALA A 56 2.20 1.33 -12.15
CA ALA A 56 1.23 0.25 -12.29
C ALA A 56 0.06 0.36 -11.29
N LEU A 57 0.35 0.68 -10.02
CA LEU A 57 -0.68 0.90 -9.01
C LEU A 57 -1.56 2.13 -9.30
N ARG A 58 -1.02 3.15 -9.98
CA ARG A 58 -1.80 4.32 -10.41
C ARG A 58 -2.73 3.98 -11.56
N GLU A 59 -2.28 3.17 -12.53
CA GLU A 59 -3.16 2.72 -13.62
C GLU A 59 -4.32 1.89 -13.07
N LEU A 60 -4.04 0.93 -12.16
CA LEU A 60 -5.09 0.15 -11.49
C LEU A 60 -6.13 1.02 -10.77
N VAL A 61 -5.71 2.14 -10.20
CA VAL A 61 -6.60 3.07 -9.48
C VAL A 61 -7.42 3.95 -10.42
N LYS A 62 -6.94 4.26 -11.63
CA LYS A 62 -7.72 5.06 -12.60
C LYS A 62 -8.94 4.30 -13.14
N GLU A 63 -8.89 2.97 -13.10
CA GLU A 63 -9.97 2.09 -13.56
C GLU A 63 -11.03 1.82 -12.47
N LEU A 64 -10.80 2.29 -11.23
CA LEU A 64 -11.71 2.15 -10.09
C LEU A 64 -12.57 3.41 -9.90
#